data_AF-A0AAV2N5D9-F1
#
_entry.id   AF-A0AAV2N5D9-F1
#
_cell.length_a   1.000
_cell.length_b   1.000
_cell.length_c   1.000
_cell.angle_alpha   90.00
_cell.angle_beta   90.00
_cell.angle_gamma   90.00
#
_symmetry.space_group_name_H-M   'P 1'
#
loop_
_entity.id
_entity.type
_entity.pdbx_description
1 polymer ?
#
loop_
_entity_poly.entity_id
_entity_poly.type
_entity_poly.pdbx_seq_one_letter_code
_entity_poly.pdbx_strand_id
1 'polypeptide(L)'
;MSQKSESDVSAEGATSQAYKVLQNDQVGRYMVASRELQAGEEIVTEVPFVVGPKACTYPLCLSCYAPWPPSPDDKPLCSKCKWPVCNQECENSPQHKDYECLVFVQANEKFNVDVALLDGNDGVPQLECITPLRLLLESERNVERWNEEVKDMEAHNKIRCEKTQWKSDHVNIVDYLRKRLKLDRFSEERIQTACGILDINTFEVRTTKGFSARGLYPTVAMMNHSCVSNTSHSISPIDYRMRLRTTLKVSTSGELYGSYTHSLLPTLLRREHLFKSKHFACACLRCSDPTELGTHMSSLKCNKCDNGIILPLDSLDSESTWNCTHCNFSTNGQAVRKILRIIQAEVDAAEAISGADGADAIYERETVMKKYRSVLHPHHAFLTILRHSLSQMYGRVDEYLLDDLPDIVLEHKVDICRLLLQVLDVVEPGYTRVRGMTLYELHAPLLFLAKGQWNAGVIDEAGLKSKMTEAATILKEAVAILTLEPPETAEGQIGLVARESLVQLEQSINNL
;
A
#
# COMPACT_ATOMS: atom_id res chain seq x y z
N MET A 1 49.62 -34.97 26.86
CA MET A 1 49.71 -33.51 27.05
C MET A 1 49.07 -32.85 25.84
N SER A 2 48.32 -31.77 26.09
CA SER A 2 47.68 -30.88 25.12
C SER A 2 46.31 -31.30 24.55
N GLN A 3 45.30 -31.06 25.40
CA GLN A 3 44.13 -30.19 25.15
C GLN A 3 43.68 -30.00 23.69
N LYS A 4 42.47 -30.50 23.38
CA LYS A 4 41.56 -29.87 22.43
C LYS A 4 40.38 -29.33 23.22
N SER A 5 40.21 -28.02 23.16
CA SER A 5 39.15 -27.23 23.79
C SER A 5 37.79 -27.58 23.20
N GLU A 6 36.87 -28.02 24.06
CA GLU A 6 35.43 -27.91 23.84
C GLU A 6 35.09 -26.41 23.81
N SER A 7 34.65 -25.92 22.65
CA SER A 7 33.97 -24.63 22.55
C SER A 7 32.48 -24.89 22.56
N ASP A 8 31.91 -24.66 23.74
CA ASP A 8 30.50 -24.52 24.06
C ASP A 8 29.88 -23.47 23.11
N VAL A 9 29.12 -23.91 22.11
CA VAL A 9 28.28 -23.02 21.30
C VAL A 9 26.91 -23.02 21.97
N SER A 10 26.71 -21.97 22.75
CA SER A 10 25.45 -21.56 23.34
C SER A 10 24.28 -21.75 22.37
N ALA A 11 23.31 -22.55 22.80
CA ALA A 11 21.98 -22.62 22.23
C ALA A 11 21.30 -21.24 22.32
N GLU A 12 21.45 -20.43 21.27
CA GLU A 12 20.48 -19.38 20.98
C GLU A 12 19.15 -20.09 20.67
N GLY A 13 18.18 -19.91 21.57
CA GLY A 13 16.91 -20.62 21.52
C GLY A 13 16.25 -20.49 20.15
N ALA A 14 16.03 -21.63 19.50
CA ALA A 14 15.24 -21.72 18.29
C ALA A 14 13.86 -21.09 18.58
N THR A 15 13.68 -19.85 18.15
CA THR A 15 12.38 -19.19 18.17
C THR A 15 11.43 -20.05 17.37
N SER A 16 10.40 -20.61 18.02
CA SER A 16 9.41 -21.40 17.32
C SER A 16 8.86 -20.57 16.16
N GLN A 17 8.86 -21.13 14.94
CA GLN A 17 8.35 -20.49 13.72
C GLN A 17 7.06 -19.73 14.02
N ALA A 18 6.94 -18.44 13.70
CA ALA A 18 5.84 -17.58 14.14
C ALA A 18 4.46 -17.93 13.55
N TYR A 19 4.45 -18.61 12.40
CA TYR A 19 3.24 -18.98 11.67
C TYR A 19 3.33 -20.41 11.15
N LYS A 20 2.20 -20.95 10.72
CA LYS A 20 2.10 -22.19 9.92
C LYS A 20 1.09 -21.97 8.79
N VAL A 21 1.25 -22.71 7.71
CA VAL A 21 0.34 -22.68 6.56
C VAL A 21 -0.66 -23.82 6.70
N LEU A 22 -1.94 -23.51 6.55
CA LEU A 22 -3.04 -24.46 6.50
C LEU A 22 -3.73 -24.39 5.14
N GLN A 23 -4.61 -25.35 4.84
CA GLN A 23 -5.36 -25.38 3.58
C GLN A 23 -6.80 -25.83 3.82
N ASN A 24 -7.75 -25.23 3.09
CA ASN A 24 -9.13 -25.69 3.01
C ASN A 24 -9.73 -25.42 1.61
N ASP A 25 -10.94 -25.93 1.37
CA ASP A 25 -11.61 -25.85 0.06
C ASP A 25 -12.19 -24.46 -0.27
N GLN A 26 -12.33 -23.57 0.71
CA GLN A 26 -12.96 -22.25 0.52
C GLN A 26 -11.97 -21.18 0.05
N VAL A 27 -10.80 -21.13 0.67
CA VAL A 27 -9.79 -20.08 0.44
C VAL A 27 -8.45 -20.64 -0.04
N GLY A 28 -8.33 -21.96 -0.20
CA GLY A 28 -7.07 -22.60 -0.53
C GLY A 28 -6.10 -22.54 0.65
N ARG A 29 -4.86 -22.14 0.39
CA ARG A 29 -3.81 -22.01 1.41
C ARG A 29 -3.97 -20.71 2.19
N TYR A 30 -3.75 -20.75 3.50
CA TYR A 30 -3.85 -19.59 4.37
C TYR A 30 -2.88 -19.66 5.54
N MET A 31 -2.52 -18.51 6.10
CA MET A 31 -1.50 -18.38 7.13
C MET A 31 -2.15 -18.19 8.51
N VAL A 32 -1.73 -18.96 9.51
CA VAL A 32 -2.17 -18.80 10.91
C VAL A 32 -0.99 -18.69 11.86
N ALA A 33 -1.16 -17.97 12.95
CA ALA A 33 -0.19 -17.87 14.02
C ALA A 33 0.04 -19.24 14.68
N SER A 34 1.29 -19.65 14.83
CA SER A 34 1.65 -20.93 15.50
C SER A 34 1.66 -20.81 17.02
N ARG A 35 1.80 -19.58 17.52
CA ARG A 35 1.83 -19.16 18.92
C ARG A 35 1.16 -17.79 19.04
N GLU A 36 1.09 -17.27 20.26
CA GLU A 36 0.71 -15.87 20.46
C GLU A 36 1.78 -14.93 19.87
N LEU A 37 1.35 -13.91 19.14
CA LEU A 37 2.19 -12.87 18.52
C LEU A 37 1.81 -11.52 19.10
N GLN A 38 2.80 -10.68 19.42
CA GLN A 38 2.56 -9.33 19.93
C GLN A 38 2.38 -8.33 18.79
N ALA A 39 1.80 -7.15 19.07
CA ALA A 39 1.76 -6.06 18.09
C ALA A 39 3.18 -5.57 17.77
N GLY A 40 3.48 -5.31 16.49
CA GLY A 40 4.78 -4.88 16.01
C GLY A 40 5.81 -6.00 15.82
N GLU A 41 5.46 -7.26 16.11
CA GLU A 41 6.36 -8.39 16.00
C GLU A 41 6.64 -8.74 14.54
N GLU A 42 7.92 -8.86 14.17
CA GLU A 42 8.34 -9.32 12.84
C GLU A 42 8.18 -10.83 12.73
N ILE A 43 7.34 -11.27 11.79
CA ILE A 43 6.98 -12.67 11.60
C ILE A 43 7.57 -13.30 10.34
N VAL A 44 7.89 -12.47 9.33
CA VAL A 44 8.53 -12.91 8.08
C VAL A 44 9.49 -11.83 7.58
N THR A 45 10.68 -12.26 7.18
CA THR A 45 11.60 -11.48 6.35
C THR A 45 11.77 -12.22 5.02
N GLU A 46 11.43 -11.60 3.90
CA GLU A 46 11.42 -12.27 2.59
C GLU A 46 12.13 -11.43 1.53
N VAL A 47 12.98 -12.07 0.72
CA VAL A 47 13.54 -11.47 -0.51
C VAL A 47 12.65 -11.85 -1.69
N PRO A 48 12.44 -10.95 -2.67
CA PRO A 48 11.55 -11.25 -3.79
C PRO A 48 12.10 -12.43 -4.60
N PHE A 49 11.19 -13.26 -5.12
CA PHE A 49 11.53 -14.27 -6.12
C PHE A 49 11.98 -13.59 -7.41
N VAL A 50 11.21 -12.59 -7.86
CA VAL A 50 11.57 -11.73 -9.00
C VAL A 50 11.06 -10.30 -8.77
N VAL A 51 11.75 -9.33 -9.39
CA VAL A 51 11.32 -7.93 -9.49
C VAL A 51 11.34 -7.50 -10.95
N GLY A 52 10.33 -6.75 -11.37
CA GLY A 52 10.28 -6.21 -12.72
C GLY A 52 9.19 -5.16 -12.91
N PRO A 53 9.08 -4.60 -14.13
CA PRO A 53 8.04 -3.63 -14.45
C PRO A 53 6.62 -4.19 -14.24
N LYS A 54 5.69 -3.27 -13.96
CA LYS A 54 4.25 -3.53 -13.97
C LYS A 54 3.76 -3.76 -15.41
N ALA A 55 2.63 -4.46 -15.55
CA ALA A 55 1.95 -4.54 -16.85
C ALA A 55 1.48 -3.14 -17.29
N CYS A 56 1.30 -2.94 -18.60
CA CYS A 56 0.87 -1.66 -19.19
C CYS A 56 1.70 -0.45 -18.70
N THR A 57 3.02 -0.60 -18.62
CA THR A 57 3.92 0.44 -18.10
C THR A 57 4.36 1.43 -19.19
N TYR A 58 4.70 2.65 -18.77
CA TYR A 58 5.42 3.62 -19.59
C TYR A 58 6.87 3.15 -19.87
N PRO A 59 7.56 3.70 -20.89
CA PRO A 59 8.94 3.30 -21.18
C PRO A 59 9.87 3.61 -20.01
N LEU A 60 10.64 2.62 -19.59
CA LEU A 60 11.48 2.72 -18.40
C LEU A 60 12.81 1.98 -18.56
N CYS A 61 13.76 2.31 -17.70
CA CYS A 61 15.01 1.55 -17.55
C CYS A 61 14.74 0.18 -16.95
N LEU A 62 15.24 -0.88 -17.58
CA LEU A 62 15.01 -2.27 -17.13
C LEU A 62 15.62 -2.60 -15.76
N SER A 63 16.51 -1.77 -15.23
CA SER A 63 17.21 -2.03 -13.96
C SER A 63 16.70 -1.15 -12.81
N CYS A 64 16.63 0.17 -13.02
CA CYS A 64 16.24 1.12 -11.96
C CYS A 64 14.79 1.61 -12.07
N TYR A 65 14.05 1.19 -13.10
CA TYR A 65 12.65 1.54 -13.36
C TYR A 65 12.36 3.04 -13.51
N ALA A 66 13.41 3.86 -13.65
CA ALA A 66 13.27 5.27 -13.97
C ALA A 66 12.59 5.46 -15.33
N PRO A 67 11.75 6.49 -15.49
CA PRO A 67 11.25 6.91 -16.80
C PRO A 67 12.39 7.01 -17.81
N TRP A 68 12.13 6.48 -18.99
CA TRP A 68 13.06 6.46 -20.11
C TRP A 68 12.34 6.98 -21.35
N PRO A 69 13.02 7.72 -22.24
CA PRO A 69 14.38 8.24 -22.09
C PRO A 69 14.46 9.38 -21.05
N PRO A 70 15.65 9.67 -20.48
CA PRO A 70 15.86 10.81 -19.60
C PRO A 70 15.62 12.16 -20.29
N SER A 71 15.81 12.23 -21.60
CA SER A 71 15.44 13.38 -22.44
C SER A 71 15.09 12.93 -23.86
N PRO A 72 14.38 13.74 -24.66
CA PRO A 72 14.04 13.38 -26.03
C PRO A 72 15.26 13.07 -26.92
N ASP A 73 16.40 13.71 -26.67
CA ASP A 73 17.62 13.55 -27.47
C ASP A 73 18.57 12.45 -26.95
N ASP A 74 18.45 12.08 -25.68
CA ASP A 74 19.28 11.05 -25.05
C ASP A 74 18.47 9.77 -24.82
N LYS A 75 18.63 8.80 -25.73
CA LYS A 75 17.92 7.50 -25.70
C LYS A 75 18.90 6.36 -25.38
N PRO A 76 19.44 6.27 -24.16
CA PRO A 76 20.48 5.30 -23.83
C PRO A 76 19.93 3.88 -23.90
N LEU A 77 20.67 2.99 -24.55
CA LEU A 77 20.32 1.58 -24.72
C LEU A 77 21.50 0.71 -24.29
N CYS A 78 21.20 -0.50 -23.80
CA CYS A 78 22.20 -1.49 -23.45
C CYS A 78 23.12 -1.74 -24.65
N SER A 79 24.43 -1.67 -24.42
CA SER A 79 25.47 -1.86 -25.43
C SER A 79 25.37 -3.23 -26.12
N LYS A 80 24.82 -4.23 -25.41
CA LYS A 80 24.64 -5.62 -25.86
C LYS A 80 23.29 -5.84 -26.53
N CYS A 81 22.20 -5.83 -25.76
CA CYS A 81 20.87 -6.21 -26.26
C CYS A 81 20.11 -5.07 -26.96
N LYS A 82 20.53 -3.81 -26.80
CA LYS A 82 19.83 -2.62 -27.33
C LYS A 82 18.45 -2.37 -26.72
N TRP A 83 18.25 -2.76 -25.45
CA TRP A 83 17.05 -2.44 -24.65
C TRP A 83 17.31 -1.30 -23.64
N PRO A 84 16.26 -0.60 -23.17
CA PRO A 84 16.42 0.64 -22.40
C PRO A 84 17.10 0.43 -21.05
N VAL A 85 18.22 1.12 -20.86
CA VAL A 85 18.95 1.24 -19.59
C VAL A 85 19.51 2.66 -19.48
N CYS A 86 19.57 3.23 -18.28
CA CYS A 86 20.02 4.61 -18.11
C CYS A 86 21.52 4.81 -18.35
N ASN A 87 22.34 3.83 -17.95
CA ASN A 87 23.80 3.97 -17.90
C ASN A 87 24.48 2.60 -17.76
N GLN A 88 25.83 2.60 -17.70
CA GLN A 88 26.65 1.39 -17.58
C GLN A 88 26.39 0.60 -16.28
N GLU A 89 25.99 1.27 -15.19
CA GLU A 89 25.62 0.61 -13.94
C GLU A 89 24.31 -0.19 -14.13
N CYS A 90 23.29 0.43 -14.72
CA CYS A 90 22.04 -0.25 -15.06
C CYS A 90 22.26 -1.38 -16.07
N GLU A 91 23.15 -1.21 -17.04
CA GLU A 91 23.51 -2.28 -17.98
C GLU A 91 24.12 -3.50 -17.28
N ASN A 92 24.91 -3.28 -16.23
CA ASN A 92 25.60 -4.35 -15.50
C ASN A 92 24.86 -4.85 -14.27
N SER A 93 23.71 -4.24 -13.92
CA SER A 93 22.86 -4.65 -12.81
C SER A 93 22.35 -6.09 -13.03
N PRO A 94 22.43 -6.97 -12.01
CA PRO A 94 21.97 -8.36 -12.10
C PRO A 94 20.53 -8.50 -12.61
N GLN A 95 19.65 -7.58 -12.23
CA GLN A 95 18.24 -7.58 -12.61
C GLN A 95 18.02 -7.56 -14.13
N HIS A 96 18.90 -6.90 -14.89
CA HIS A 96 18.85 -6.89 -16.35
C HIS A 96 19.86 -7.86 -16.97
N LYS A 97 21.13 -7.71 -16.58
CA LYS A 97 22.27 -8.42 -17.18
C LYS A 97 22.09 -9.92 -17.09
N ASP A 98 21.69 -10.40 -15.92
CA ASP A 98 21.64 -11.84 -15.69
C ASP A 98 20.35 -12.40 -16.27
N TYR A 99 19.24 -11.68 -16.37
CA TYR A 99 17.98 -12.23 -16.90
C TYR A 99 17.82 -12.06 -18.41
N GLU A 100 17.04 -11.06 -18.84
CA GLU A 100 16.55 -10.95 -20.22
C GLU A 100 17.60 -10.50 -21.23
N CYS A 101 18.71 -9.88 -20.80
CA CYS A 101 19.71 -9.32 -21.70
C CYS A 101 20.26 -10.36 -22.69
N LEU A 102 20.66 -11.54 -22.21
CA LEU A 102 21.21 -12.60 -23.07
C LEU A 102 20.15 -13.18 -24.01
N VAL A 103 18.90 -13.29 -23.55
CA VAL A 103 17.78 -13.76 -24.37
C VAL A 103 17.57 -12.85 -25.58
N PHE A 104 17.55 -11.54 -25.36
CA PHE A 104 17.41 -10.56 -26.44
C PHE A 104 18.59 -10.58 -27.42
N VAL A 105 19.82 -10.72 -26.92
CA VAL A 105 21.01 -10.87 -27.78
C VAL A 105 20.90 -12.12 -28.66
N GLN A 106 20.53 -13.26 -28.09
CA GLN A 106 20.42 -14.52 -28.82
C GLN A 106 19.30 -14.50 -29.87
N ALA A 107 18.18 -13.84 -29.57
CA ALA A 107 17.07 -13.66 -30.50
C ALA A 107 17.31 -12.55 -31.54
N ASN A 108 18.38 -11.75 -31.41
CA ASN A 108 18.60 -10.51 -32.14
C ASN A 108 17.37 -9.57 -32.07
N GLU A 109 16.68 -9.57 -30.92
CA GLU A 109 15.49 -8.76 -30.68
C GLU A 109 15.90 -7.43 -30.04
N LYS A 110 15.55 -6.33 -30.70
CA LYS A 110 15.89 -4.97 -30.28
C LYS A 110 14.65 -4.22 -29.81
N PHE A 111 14.84 -3.29 -28.89
CA PHE A 111 13.77 -2.41 -28.44
C PHE A 111 13.36 -1.44 -29.56
N ASN A 112 12.07 -1.35 -29.84
CA ASN A 112 11.52 -0.44 -30.84
C ASN A 112 11.28 0.93 -30.18
N VAL A 113 12.30 1.77 -30.29
CA VAL A 113 12.31 3.12 -29.73
C VAL A 113 11.17 3.97 -30.27
N ASP A 114 10.92 3.91 -31.58
CA ASP A 114 9.91 4.76 -32.22
C ASP A 114 8.52 4.43 -31.67
N VAL A 115 8.17 3.14 -31.60
CA VAL A 115 6.87 2.69 -31.07
C VAL A 115 6.72 2.98 -29.59
N ALA A 116 7.79 2.86 -28.81
CA ALA A 116 7.76 3.15 -27.38
C ALA A 116 7.50 4.63 -27.07
N LEU A 117 7.82 5.53 -27.99
CA LEU A 117 7.68 6.99 -27.82
C LEU A 117 6.49 7.58 -28.57
N LEU A 118 5.63 6.74 -29.18
CA LEU A 118 4.39 7.22 -29.78
C LEU A 118 3.39 7.68 -28.71
N ASP A 119 2.91 8.90 -28.85
CA ASP A 119 1.84 9.45 -28.03
C ASP A 119 0.53 8.66 -28.22
N GLY A 120 -0.18 8.40 -27.13
CA GLY A 120 -1.50 7.76 -27.14
C GLY A 120 -1.54 6.24 -26.93
N ASN A 121 -0.40 5.59 -26.64
CA ASN A 121 -0.38 4.20 -26.23
C ASN A 121 -0.62 4.06 -24.71
N ASP A 122 -1.52 3.14 -24.33
CA ASP A 122 -1.70 2.68 -22.94
C ASP A 122 -0.56 1.73 -22.51
N GLY A 123 0.67 2.27 -22.49
CA GLY A 123 1.90 1.55 -22.13
C GLY A 123 2.71 1.04 -23.32
N VAL A 124 3.81 0.32 -23.04
CA VAL A 124 4.74 -0.23 -24.04
C VAL A 124 4.60 -1.75 -24.12
N PRO A 125 3.96 -2.31 -25.17
CA PRO A 125 3.72 -3.76 -25.27
C PRO A 125 5.00 -4.62 -25.18
N GLN A 126 6.13 -4.15 -25.73
CA GLN A 126 7.41 -4.89 -25.63
C GLN A 126 7.89 -5.07 -24.19
N LEU A 127 7.52 -4.16 -23.27
CA LEU A 127 7.90 -4.25 -21.86
C LEU A 127 7.01 -5.21 -21.05
N GLU A 128 5.84 -5.57 -21.54
CA GLU A 128 4.92 -6.49 -20.84
C GLU A 128 5.54 -7.87 -20.62
N CYS A 129 6.43 -8.30 -21.52
CA CYS A 129 7.08 -9.60 -21.44
C CYS A 129 8.19 -9.69 -20.38
N ILE A 130 8.71 -8.56 -19.87
CA ILE A 130 9.94 -8.53 -19.06
C ILE A 130 9.76 -9.32 -17.76
N THR A 131 8.75 -8.99 -16.96
CA THR A 131 8.54 -9.65 -15.66
C THR A 131 8.13 -11.13 -15.79
N PRO A 132 7.21 -11.51 -16.72
CA PRO A 132 6.96 -12.92 -17.02
C PRO A 132 8.22 -13.67 -17.47
N LEU A 133 9.06 -13.07 -18.33
CA LEU A 133 10.31 -13.68 -18.76
C LEU A 133 11.28 -13.88 -17.58
N ARG A 134 11.45 -12.86 -16.72
CA ARG A 134 12.26 -12.98 -15.51
C ARG A 134 11.78 -14.11 -14.60
N LEU A 135 10.47 -14.22 -14.39
CA LEU A 135 9.87 -15.31 -13.59
C LEU A 135 10.19 -16.69 -14.19
N LEU A 136 10.03 -16.84 -15.50
CA LEU A 136 10.32 -18.11 -16.19
C LEU A 136 11.81 -18.45 -16.16
N LEU A 137 12.70 -17.48 -16.37
CA LEU A 137 14.14 -17.70 -16.27
C LEU A 137 14.57 -18.03 -14.83
N GLU A 138 13.99 -17.37 -13.84
CA GLU A 138 14.27 -17.67 -12.43
C GLU A 138 13.80 -19.07 -12.04
N SER A 139 12.68 -19.53 -12.59
CA SER A 139 12.21 -20.91 -12.38
C SER A 139 13.18 -21.98 -12.89
N GLU A 140 14.02 -21.66 -13.88
CA GLU A 140 15.09 -22.55 -14.37
C GLU A 140 16.38 -22.43 -13.55
N ARG A 141 16.66 -21.24 -13.00
CA ARG A 141 17.85 -20.95 -12.19
C ARG A 141 17.75 -21.51 -10.79
N ASN A 142 16.58 -21.39 -10.19
CA ASN A 142 16.32 -21.76 -8.82
C ASN A 142 15.11 -22.70 -8.74
N VAL A 143 15.32 -23.91 -9.26
CA VAL A 143 14.29 -24.95 -9.36
C VAL A 143 13.75 -25.35 -7.99
N GLU A 144 14.60 -25.35 -6.96
CA GLU A 144 14.20 -25.63 -5.56
C GLU A 144 13.20 -24.59 -5.06
N ARG A 145 13.56 -23.30 -5.08
CA ARG A 145 12.64 -22.23 -4.69
C ARG A 145 11.38 -22.20 -5.54
N TRP A 146 11.48 -22.41 -6.85
CA TRP A 146 10.28 -22.50 -7.70
C TRP A 146 9.33 -23.60 -7.23
N ASN A 147 9.87 -24.79 -6.91
CA ASN A 147 9.07 -25.94 -6.51
C ASN A 147 8.45 -25.83 -5.13
N GLU A 148 9.10 -25.11 -4.22
CA GLU A 148 8.65 -24.93 -2.84
C GLU A 148 7.74 -23.71 -2.68
N GLU A 149 8.06 -22.62 -3.36
CA GLU A 149 7.46 -21.30 -3.12
C GLU A 149 6.41 -20.93 -4.18
N VAL A 150 6.68 -21.19 -5.47
CA VAL A 150 5.98 -20.49 -6.58
C VAL A 150 5.04 -21.35 -7.41
N LYS A 151 5.41 -22.60 -7.74
CA LYS A 151 4.70 -23.41 -8.76
C LYS A 151 3.20 -23.60 -8.49
N ASP A 152 2.81 -23.61 -7.21
CA ASP A 152 1.45 -23.88 -6.73
C ASP A 152 0.71 -22.58 -6.34
N MET A 153 1.29 -21.41 -6.61
CA MET A 153 0.62 -20.13 -6.40
C MET A 153 -0.61 -20.00 -7.30
N GLU A 154 -1.66 -19.36 -6.79
CA GLU A 154 -2.89 -19.18 -7.53
C GLU A 154 -2.67 -18.25 -8.73
N ALA A 155 -3.08 -18.70 -9.91
CA ALA A 155 -2.94 -17.98 -11.17
C ALA A 155 -4.30 -17.64 -11.80
N HIS A 156 -5.39 -18.19 -11.26
CA HIS A 156 -6.76 -18.04 -11.71
C HIS A 156 -6.96 -18.27 -13.23
N ASN A 157 -6.18 -19.18 -13.83
CA ASN A 157 -6.22 -19.42 -15.28
C ASN A 157 -7.63 -19.69 -15.82
N LYS A 158 -8.44 -20.49 -15.09
CA LYS A 158 -9.83 -20.79 -15.47
C LYS A 158 -10.73 -19.56 -15.54
N ILE A 159 -10.49 -18.57 -14.69
CA ILE A 159 -11.25 -17.31 -14.67
C ILE A 159 -10.65 -16.34 -15.71
N ARG A 160 -9.32 -16.24 -15.76
CA ARG A 160 -8.59 -15.32 -16.64
C ARG A 160 -8.80 -15.66 -18.11
N CYS A 161 -8.91 -16.94 -18.50
CA CYS A 161 -9.10 -17.34 -19.90
C CYS A 161 -10.40 -16.83 -20.54
N GLU A 162 -11.38 -16.44 -19.73
CA GLU A 162 -12.64 -15.83 -20.18
C GLU A 162 -12.55 -14.30 -20.34
N LYS A 163 -11.44 -13.69 -19.89
CA LYS A 163 -11.24 -12.23 -19.90
C LYS A 163 -10.53 -11.76 -21.16
N THR A 164 -10.72 -10.49 -21.49
CA THR A 164 -10.01 -9.82 -22.61
C THR A 164 -8.51 -9.78 -22.39
N GLN A 165 -8.06 -9.58 -21.14
CA GLN A 165 -6.64 -9.52 -20.79
C GLN A 165 -5.87 -10.79 -21.20
N TRP A 166 -6.47 -11.98 -21.08
CA TRP A 166 -5.82 -13.23 -21.50
C TRP A 166 -5.45 -13.24 -22.99
N LYS A 167 -6.29 -12.63 -23.83
CA LYS A 167 -6.02 -12.50 -25.27
C LYS A 167 -4.89 -11.51 -25.52
N SER A 168 -4.86 -10.39 -24.80
CA SER A 168 -3.76 -9.44 -24.86
C SER A 168 -2.44 -10.08 -24.42
N ASP A 169 -2.44 -10.80 -23.29
CA ASP A 169 -1.28 -11.54 -22.79
C ASP A 169 -0.80 -12.60 -23.79
N HIS A 170 -1.74 -13.27 -24.48
CA HIS A 170 -1.39 -14.26 -25.50
C HIS A 170 -0.60 -13.60 -26.64
N VAL A 171 -1.01 -12.42 -27.11
CA VAL A 171 -0.30 -11.72 -28.19
C VAL A 171 1.00 -11.08 -27.70
N ASN A 172 0.93 -10.28 -26.64
CA ASN A 172 2.04 -9.43 -26.20
C ASN A 172 3.13 -10.21 -25.46
N ILE A 173 2.77 -11.34 -24.84
CA ILE A 173 3.68 -12.11 -23.99
C ILE A 173 3.88 -13.52 -24.58
N VAL A 174 2.84 -14.33 -24.72
CA VAL A 174 3.02 -15.74 -25.16
C VAL A 174 3.64 -15.82 -26.55
N ASP A 175 3.01 -15.18 -27.53
CA ASP A 175 3.47 -15.16 -28.91
C ASP A 175 4.80 -14.43 -29.04
N TYR A 176 5.00 -13.35 -28.29
CA TYR A 176 6.26 -12.65 -28.28
C TYR A 176 7.41 -13.54 -27.79
N LEU A 177 7.28 -14.17 -26.61
CA LEU A 177 8.30 -15.05 -26.05
C LEU A 177 8.57 -16.27 -26.94
N ARG A 178 7.52 -16.95 -27.42
CA ARG A 178 7.69 -18.18 -28.21
C ARG A 178 8.11 -17.90 -29.65
N LYS A 179 7.41 -17.00 -30.34
CA LYS A 179 7.61 -16.78 -31.79
C LYS A 179 8.72 -15.77 -32.08
N ARG A 180 8.84 -14.67 -31.31
CA ARG A 180 9.86 -13.64 -31.54
C ARG A 180 11.16 -13.98 -30.83
N LEU A 181 11.11 -14.31 -29.53
CA LEU A 181 12.31 -14.67 -28.75
C LEU A 181 12.75 -16.13 -28.89
N LYS A 182 12.01 -16.95 -29.65
CA LYS A 182 12.32 -18.38 -29.91
C LYS A 182 12.42 -19.24 -28.66
N LEU A 183 11.64 -18.92 -27.63
CA LEU A 183 11.62 -19.65 -26.35
C LEU A 183 10.59 -20.80 -26.35
N ASP A 184 10.70 -21.72 -27.32
CA ASP A 184 9.77 -22.86 -27.46
C ASP A 184 9.78 -23.83 -26.26
N ARG A 185 10.83 -23.75 -25.43
CA ARG A 185 10.95 -24.52 -24.18
C ARG A 185 9.90 -24.16 -23.13
N PHE A 186 9.27 -22.99 -23.23
CA PHE A 186 8.13 -22.62 -22.40
C PHE A 186 6.83 -22.83 -23.18
N SER A 187 5.96 -23.71 -22.66
CA SER A 187 4.63 -23.91 -23.23
C SER A 187 3.78 -22.65 -23.08
N GLU A 188 2.79 -22.48 -23.96
CA GLU A 188 1.81 -21.39 -23.84
C GLU A 188 1.12 -21.38 -22.49
N GLU A 189 0.69 -22.56 -22.00
CA GLU A 189 0.05 -22.70 -20.70
C GLU A 189 0.96 -22.25 -19.56
N ARG A 190 2.25 -22.59 -19.61
CA ARG A 190 3.23 -22.17 -18.60
C ARG A 190 3.43 -20.65 -18.59
N ILE A 191 3.47 -20.03 -19.77
CA ILE A 191 3.61 -18.56 -19.87
C ILE A 191 2.34 -17.87 -19.35
N GLN A 192 1.16 -18.35 -19.72
CA GLN A 192 -0.11 -17.80 -19.22
C GLN A 192 -0.24 -17.93 -17.70
N THR A 193 0.19 -19.06 -17.16
CA THR A 193 0.24 -19.30 -15.71
C THR A 193 1.20 -18.33 -15.03
N ALA A 194 2.39 -18.09 -15.61
CA ALA A 194 3.33 -17.10 -15.09
C ALA A 194 2.72 -15.68 -15.05
N CYS A 195 1.97 -15.28 -16.07
CA CYS A 195 1.23 -14.01 -16.06
C CYS A 195 0.22 -13.98 -14.90
N GLY A 196 -0.54 -15.07 -14.70
CA GLY A 196 -1.55 -15.15 -13.64
C GLY A 196 -0.94 -15.09 -12.24
N ILE A 197 0.17 -15.80 -12.00
CA ILE A 197 0.90 -15.73 -10.74
C ILE A 197 1.30 -14.27 -10.45
N LEU A 198 1.82 -13.55 -11.44
CA LEU A 198 2.24 -12.17 -11.28
C LEU A 198 1.06 -11.22 -11.02
N ASP A 199 -0.07 -11.40 -11.68
CA ASP A 199 -1.25 -10.54 -11.52
C ASP A 199 -1.89 -10.70 -10.12
N ILE A 200 -1.91 -11.93 -9.61
CA ILE A 200 -2.58 -12.25 -8.35
C ILE A 200 -1.69 -12.05 -7.13
N ASN A 201 -0.38 -12.28 -7.24
CA ASN A 201 0.47 -12.45 -6.05
C ASN A 201 1.60 -11.43 -5.90
N THR A 202 1.70 -10.43 -6.78
CA THR A 202 2.76 -9.42 -6.66
C THR A 202 2.38 -8.25 -5.77
N PHE A 203 3.42 -7.63 -5.19
CA PHE A 203 3.35 -6.44 -4.36
C PHE A 203 4.01 -5.28 -5.11
N GLU A 204 3.52 -4.07 -4.90
CA GLU A 204 4.21 -2.87 -5.37
C GLU A 204 5.51 -2.68 -4.59
N VAL A 205 6.60 -2.45 -5.32
CA VAL A 205 7.89 -2.07 -4.73
C VAL A 205 8.30 -0.71 -5.28
N ARG A 206 9.08 0.03 -4.51
CA ARG A 206 9.61 1.34 -4.92
C ARG A 206 11.12 1.36 -4.83
N THR A 207 11.75 2.00 -5.80
CA THR A 207 13.20 2.25 -5.76
C THR A 207 13.52 3.38 -4.78
N THR A 208 14.80 3.59 -4.49
CA THR A 208 15.28 4.73 -3.68
C THR A 208 14.89 6.08 -4.25
N LYS A 209 14.62 6.17 -5.56
CA LYS A 209 14.13 7.37 -6.24
C LYS A 209 12.60 7.44 -6.33
N GLY A 210 11.89 6.50 -5.72
CA GLY A 210 10.43 6.44 -5.71
C GLY A 210 9.78 5.81 -6.94
N PHE A 211 10.55 5.30 -7.91
CA PHE A 211 9.99 4.67 -9.10
C PHE A 211 9.33 3.32 -8.76
N SER A 212 8.16 3.08 -9.35
CA SER A 212 7.31 1.94 -9.03
C SER A 212 7.65 0.72 -9.89
N ALA A 213 7.69 -0.45 -9.26
CA ALA A 213 7.81 -1.76 -9.91
C ALA A 213 6.93 -2.78 -9.18
N ARG A 214 7.00 -4.05 -9.57
CA ARG A 214 6.34 -5.15 -8.85
C ARG A 214 7.35 -6.23 -8.45
N GLY A 215 7.15 -6.79 -7.26
CA GLY A 215 7.93 -7.91 -6.73
C GLY A 215 7.03 -9.08 -6.36
N LEU A 216 7.49 -10.31 -6.61
CA LEU A 216 6.82 -11.53 -6.18
C LEU A 216 7.40 -12.01 -4.84
N TYR A 217 6.55 -12.13 -3.82
CA TYR A 217 6.92 -12.53 -2.45
C TYR A 217 6.07 -13.73 -2.05
N PRO A 218 6.48 -14.95 -2.41
CA PRO A 218 5.62 -16.12 -2.32
C PRO A 218 5.10 -16.43 -0.92
N THR A 219 5.92 -16.19 0.11
CA THR A 219 5.57 -16.45 1.50
C THR A 219 4.51 -15.48 1.99
N VAL A 220 4.73 -14.17 1.80
CA VAL A 220 3.78 -13.14 2.24
C VAL A 220 2.49 -13.19 1.40
N ALA A 221 2.55 -13.57 0.12
CA ALA A 221 1.39 -13.73 -0.74
C ALA A 221 0.40 -14.81 -0.27
N MET A 222 0.80 -15.72 0.64
CA MET A 222 -0.11 -16.75 1.19
C MET A 222 -1.14 -16.22 2.19
N MET A 223 -0.96 -15.02 2.74
CA MET A 223 -1.96 -14.45 3.65
C MET A 223 -3.21 -14.06 2.89
N ASN A 224 -4.37 -14.46 3.41
CA ASN A 224 -5.65 -14.03 2.88
C ASN A 224 -5.92 -12.54 3.13
N HIS A 225 -6.91 -12.03 2.40
CA HIS A 225 -7.41 -10.68 2.58
C HIS A 225 -8.40 -10.55 3.74
N SER A 226 -8.24 -9.48 4.52
CA SER A 226 -9.32 -8.87 5.31
C SER A 226 -9.33 -7.36 5.10
N CYS A 227 -10.52 -6.73 5.07
CA CYS A 227 -10.64 -5.26 5.05
C CYS A 227 -10.29 -4.60 6.40
N VAL A 228 -10.01 -5.42 7.42
CA VAL A 228 -9.36 -5.05 8.69
C VAL A 228 -8.22 -6.05 8.88
N SER A 229 -7.04 -5.71 8.34
CA SER A 229 -5.87 -6.57 8.42
C SER A 229 -5.21 -6.50 9.80
N ASN A 230 -4.59 -7.60 10.22
CA ASN A 230 -3.80 -7.67 11.45
C ASN A 230 -2.29 -7.76 11.18
N THR A 231 -1.88 -7.52 9.93
CA THR A 231 -0.49 -7.44 9.51
C THR A 231 -0.24 -6.20 8.64
N SER A 232 1.01 -5.75 8.60
CA SER A 232 1.51 -4.68 7.75
C SER A 232 2.91 -5.07 7.25
N HIS A 233 3.25 -4.65 6.04
CA HIS A 233 4.56 -4.94 5.46
C HIS A 233 5.30 -3.65 5.09
N SER A 234 6.62 -3.70 5.20
CA SER A 234 7.52 -2.68 4.69
C SER A 234 8.56 -3.32 3.77
N ILE A 235 8.93 -2.61 2.71
CA ILE A 235 9.84 -3.11 1.68
C ILE A 235 11.01 -2.13 1.60
N SER A 236 12.24 -2.62 1.79
CA SER A 236 13.43 -1.77 1.63
C SER A 236 13.58 -1.35 0.17
N PRO A 237 13.81 -0.05 -0.12
CA PRO A 237 14.04 0.41 -1.48
C PRO A 237 15.44 0.03 -2.03
N ILE A 238 16.33 -0.51 -1.19
CA ILE A 238 17.70 -0.90 -1.55
C ILE A 238 17.73 -2.32 -2.14
N ASP A 239 17.29 -3.31 -1.37
CA ASP A 239 17.38 -4.73 -1.72
C ASP A 239 16.01 -5.39 -1.97
N TYR A 240 14.93 -4.59 -1.93
CA TYR A 240 13.55 -5.04 -2.05
C TYR A 240 13.15 -6.09 -1.00
N ARG A 241 13.87 -6.22 0.11
CA ARG A 241 13.50 -7.13 1.19
C ARG A 241 12.22 -6.65 1.87
N MET A 242 11.25 -7.54 1.95
CA MET A 242 10.01 -7.33 2.66
C MET A 242 10.14 -7.79 4.12
N ARG A 243 9.63 -6.98 5.04
CA ARG A 243 9.45 -7.33 6.45
C ARG A 243 7.97 -7.27 6.77
N LEU A 244 7.41 -8.38 7.20
CA LEU A 244 6.02 -8.51 7.60
C LEU A 244 5.92 -8.48 9.12
N ARG A 245 5.04 -7.60 9.63
CA ARG A 245 4.79 -7.44 11.06
C ARG A 245 3.32 -7.57 11.38
N THR A 246 3.01 -8.06 12.55
CA THR A 246 1.67 -7.98 13.13
C THR A 246 1.36 -6.52 13.53
N THR A 247 0.15 -6.05 13.26
CA THR A 247 -0.30 -4.72 13.70
C THR A 247 -0.99 -4.80 15.06
N LEU A 248 -1.55 -5.96 15.38
CA LEU A 248 -2.26 -6.27 16.62
C LEU A 248 -1.67 -7.50 17.28
N LYS A 249 -2.03 -7.70 18.55
CA LYS A 249 -1.84 -8.99 19.21
C LYS A 249 -2.67 -10.06 18.48
N VAL A 250 -2.04 -11.18 18.12
CA VAL A 250 -2.71 -12.32 17.45
C VAL A 250 -2.61 -13.55 18.35
N SER A 251 -3.75 -14.16 18.65
CA SER A 251 -3.81 -15.38 19.45
C SER A 251 -3.25 -16.59 18.68
N THR A 252 -2.85 -17.63 19.41
CA THR A 252 -2.43 -18.90 18.79
C THR A 252 -3.54 -19.44 17.89
N SER A 253 -3.17 -19.87 16.68
CA SER A 253 -4.08 -20.31 15.60
C SER A 253 -4.99 -19.22 15.01
N GLY A 254 -4.83 -17.95 15.41
CA GLY A 254 -5.47 -16.83 14.74
C GLY A 254 -4.94 -16.66 13.32
N GLU A 255 -5.83 -16.41 12.35
CA GLU A 255 -5.44 -16.19 10.97
C GLU A 255 -4.72 -14.84 10.79
N LEU A 256 -3.68 -14.85 9.96
CA LEU A 256 -2.89 -13.69 9.59
C LEU A 256 -3.42 -13.15 8.26
N TYR A 257 -3.93 -11.93 8.31
CA TYR A 257 -4.56 -11.26 7.19
C TYR A 257 -3.72 -10.11 6.69
N GLY A 258 -3.53 -10.05 5.38
CA GLY A 258 -3.09 -8.86 4.66
C GLY A 258 -4.27 -8.05 4.12
N SER A 259 -3.98 -6.85 3.60
CA SER A 259 -4.95 -6.11 2.78
C SER A 259 -4.49 -6.08 1.32
N TYR A 260 -5.39 -6.43 0.39
CA TYR A 260 -5.11 -6.42 -1.06
C TYR A 260 -5.61 -5.15 -1.75
N THR A 261 -6.19 -4.23 -0.99
CA THR A 261 -6.80 -2.99 -1.48
C THR A 261 -6.61 -1.89 -0.45
N HIS A 262 -6.80 -0.64 -0.86
CA HIS A 262 -6.87 0.48 0.07
C HIS A 262 -8.05 0.32 1.04
N SER A 263 -7.77 0.43 2.34
CA SER A 263 -8.75 0.28 3.42
C SER A 263 -9.77 1.42 3.46
N LEU A 264 -9.40 2.61 2.96
CA LEU A 264 -10.20 3.83 3.07
C LEU A 264 -11.31 3.97 2.02
N LEU A 265 -11.42 3.05 1.06
CA LEU A 265 -12.52 3.04 0.09
C LEU A 265 -13.83 2.57 0.76
N PRO A 266 -15.04 2.92 0.27
CA PRO A 266 -16.32 2.35 0.72
C PRO A 266 -16.49 0.86 0.38
N THR A 267 -17.33 0.12 1.12
CA THR A 267 -17.53 -1.34 0.95
C THR A 267 -17.87 -1.73 -0.49
N LEU A 268 -18.80 -1.02 -1.13
CA LEU A 268 -19.17 -1.30 -2.53
C LEU A 268 -17.97 -1.20 -3.48
N LEU A 269 -17.16 -0.15 -3.34
CA LEU A 269 -16.01 0.09 -4.21
C LEU A 269 -14.84 -0.86 -3.89
N ARG A 270 -14.60 -1.17 -2.61
CA ARG A 270 -13.60 -2.17 -2.19
C ARG A 270 -13.91 -3.55 -2.73
N ARG A 271 -15.15 -4.03 -2.55
CA ARG A 271 -15.59 -5.35 -3.03
C ARG A 271 -15.51 -5.42 -4.57
N GLU A 272 -15.91 -4.35 -5.26
CA GLU A 272 -15.78 -4.28 -6.72
C GLU A 272 -14.31 -4.34 -7.17
N HIS A 273 -13.41 -3.61 -6.49
CA HIS A 273 -11.98 -3.64 -6.79
C HIS A 273 -11.41 -5.05 -6.60
N LEU A 274 -11.64 -5.68 -5.44
CA LEU A 274 -11.16 -7.04 -5.14
C LEU A 274 -11.70 -8.08 -6.12
N PHE A 275 -12.97 -7.97 -6.52
CA PHE A 275 -13.54 -8.88 -7.51
C PHE A 275 -12.87 -8.74 -8.88
N LYS A 276 -12.58 -7.51 -9.30
CA LYS A 276 -11.89 -7.23 -10.57
C LYS A 276 -10.43 -7.67 -10.54
N SER A 277 -9.69 -7.36 -9.48
CA SER A 277 -8.24 -7.56 -9.41
C SER A 277 -7.82 -8.92 -8.87
N LYS A 278 -8.64 -9.55 -8.03
CA LYS A 278 -8.31 -10.81 -7.31
C LYS A 278 -9.37 -11.90 -7.46
N HIS A 279 -10.44 -11.66 -8.22
CA HIS A 279 -11.46 -12.66 -8.58
C HIS A 279 -12.24 -13.29 -7.41
N PHE A 280 -12.35 -12.60 -6.28
CA PHE A 280 -13.19 -13.03 -5.15
C PHE A 280 -14.03 -11.87 -4.58
N ALA A 281 -15.08 -12.20 -3.82
CA ALA A 281 -15.96 -11.24 -3.17
C ALA A 281 -15.78 -11.27 -1.64
N CYS A 282 -15.10 -10.28 -1.07
CA CYS A 282 -14.72 -10.25 0.35
C CYS A 282 -15.92 -10.17 1.32
N ALA A 283 -16.16 -11.21 2.12
CA ALA A 283 -17.23 -11.27 3.13
C ALA A 283 -16.70 -11.13 4.57
N CYS A 284 -15.58 -10.43 4.78
CA CYS A 284 -15.05 -10.18 6.13
C CYS A 284 -16.04 -9.40 7.00
N LEU A 285 -15.83 -9.40 8.32
CA LEU A 285 -16.72 -8.74 9.30
C LEU A 285 -17.10 -7.30 8.91
N ARG A 286 -16.12 -6.51 8.43
CA ARG A 286 -16.37 -5.14 7.98
C ARG A 286 -17.23 -5.06 6.72
N CYS A 287 -17.04 -5.96 5.76
CA CYS A 287 -17.84 -5.97 4.54
C CYS A 287 -19.27 -6.49 4.78
N SER A 288 -19.46 -7.36 5.76
CA SER A 288 -20.74 -7.97 6.10
C SER A 288 -21.59 -7.11 7.04
N ASP A 289 -21.04 -6.04 7.60
CA ASP A 289 -21.74 -5.08 8.44
C ASP A 289 -22.15 -3.83 7.63
N PRO A 290 -23.46 -3.53 7.50
CA PRO A 290 -23.95 -2.31 6.85
C PRO A 290 -23.41 -0.99 7.40
N THR A 291 -22.99 -0.98 8.67
CA THR A 291 -22.38 0.19 9.34
C THR A 291 -20.85 0.21 9.24
N GLU A 292 -20.24 -0.80 8.62
CA GLU A 292 -18.79 -1.00 8.58
C GLU A 292 -18.14 -0.95 9.98
N LEU A 293 -18.62 -1.79 10.91
CA LEU A 293 -18.18 -1.84 12.30
C LEU A 293 -18.43 -0.53 13.05
N GLY A 294 -19.58 0.11 12.78
CA GLY A 294 -19.97 1.38 13.38
C GLY A 294 -19.25 2.62 12.83
N THR A 295 -18.33 2.45 11.87
CA THR A 295 -17.58 3.59 11.29
C THR A 295 -18.40 4.41 10.31
N HIS A 296 -19.45 3.82 9.71
CA HIS A 296 -20.29 4.45 8.70
C HIS A 296 -19.52 4.95 7.47
N MET A 297 -18.44 4.27 7.11
CA MET A 297 -17.56 4.65 6.00
C MET A 297 -18.22 4.61 4.61
N SER A 298 -19.35 3.92 4.46
CA SER A 298 -20.16 3.91 3.23
C SER A 298 -21.50 4.64 3.34
N SER A 299 -21.81 5.22 4.50
CA SER A 299 -23.15 5.71 4.80
C SER A 299 -23.41 7.12 4.25
N LEU A 300 -24.58 7.31 3.65
CA LEU A 300 -25.04 8.62 3.15
C LEU A 300 -26.01 9.26 4.15
N LYS A 301 -26.03 10.58 4.24
CA LYS A 301 -27.07 11.32 4.96
C LYS A 301 -28.36 11.30 4.14
N CYS A 302 -29.49 11.11 4.81
CA CYS A 302 -30.79 11.17 4.18
C CYS A 302 -31.16 12.63 3.86
N ASN A 303 -31.67 12.87 2.65
CA ASN A 303 -32.17 14.18 2.24
C ASN A 303 -33.69 14.35 2.44
N LYS A 304 -34.36 13.38 3.08
CA LYS A 304 -35.82 13.38 3.31
C LYS A 304 -36.21 13.56 4.76
N CYS A 305 -35.27 13.48 5.70
CA CYS A 305 -35.54 13.70 7.11
C CYS A 305 -34.26 14.16 7.82
N ASP A 306 -34.43 14.75 9.00
CA ASP A 306 -33.32 15.13 9.84
C ASP A 306 -32.67 13.89 10.47
N ASN A 307 -31.34 13.88 10.55
CA ASN A 307 -30.52 12.84 11.17
C ASN A 307 -30.63 11.43 10.56
N GLY A 308 -31.40 11.27 9.48
CA GLY A 308 -31.48 10.06 8.65
C GLY A 308 -30.11 9.61 8.13
N ILE A 309 -29.77 8.33 8.29
CA ILE A 309 -28.61 7.72 7.63
C ILE A 309 -29.12 6.63 6.68
N ILE A 310 -28.61 6.59 5.45
CA ILE A 310 -28.97 5.61 4.44
C ILE A 310 -27.92 4.48 4.48
N LEU A 311 -28.39 3.25 4.71
CA LEU A 311 -27.59 2.03 4.85
C LEU A 311 -28.10 0.93 3.91
N PRO A 312 -27.24 0.00 3.44
CA PRO A 312 -27.70 -1.17 2.70
C PRO A 312 -28.46 -2.12 3.64
N LEU A 313 -29.47 -2.82 3.11
CA LEU A 313 -30.10 -3.96 3.80
C LEU A 313 -29.16 -5.18 3.84
N ASP A 314 -28.42 -5.41 2.76
CA ASP A 314 -27.35 -6.40 2.66
C ASP A 314 -26.12 -5.74 2.02
N SER A 315 -25.03 -5.60 2.79
CA SER A 315 -23.79 -4.97 2.31
C SER A 315 -22.94 -5.88 1.42
N LEU A 316 -23.24 -7.18 1.36
CA LEU A 316 -22.60 -8.13 0.46
C LEU A 316 -23.27 -8.17 -0.91
N ASP A 317 -24.55 -7.83 -1.01
CA ASP A 317 -25.24 -7.67 -2.28
C ASP A 317 -25.05 -6.27 -2.86
N SER A 318 -24.38 -6.19 -4.01
CA SER A 318 -24.10 -4.92 -4.69
C SER A 318 -25.35 -4.24 -5.26
N GLU A 319 -26.45 -4.98 -5.38
CA GLU A 319 -27.76 -4.52 -5.87
C GLU A 319 -28.77 -4.30 -4.74
N SER A 320 -28.37 -4.54 -3.48
CA SER A 320 -29.25 -4.41 -2.30
C SER A 320 -30.02 -3.09 -2.29
N THR A 321 -31.23 -3.13 -1.74
CA THR A 321 -31.94 -1.90 -1.34
C THR A 321 -31.17 -1.21 -0.21
N TRP A 322 -31.21 0.12 -0.21
CA TRP A 322 -30.64 0.99 0.81
C TRP A 322 -31.76 1.79 1.46
N ASN A 323 -31.87 1.71 2.78
CA ASN A 323 -32.96 2.33 3.54
C ASN A 323 -32.42 3.41 4.48
N CYS A 324 -33.21 4.47 4.64
CA CYS A 324 -33.00 5.43 5.72
C CYS A 324 -33.32 4.78 7.07
N THR A 325 -32.52 5.08 8.09
CA THR A 325 -32.74 4.64 9.47
C THR A 325 -33.90 5.34 10.18
N HIS A 326 -34.38 6.47 9.66
CA HIS A 326 -35.34 7.35 10.35
C HIS A 326 -36.64 7.65 9.59
N CYS A 327 -36.71 7.36 8.29
CA CYS A 327 -37.90 7.60 7.48
C CYS A 327 -38.07 6.52 6.39
N ASN A 328 -39.18 6.58 5.65
CA ASN A 328 -39.50 5.58 4.62
C ASN A 328 -38.73 5.76 3.30
N PHE A 329 -37.69 6.61 3.27
CA PHE A 329 -36.87 6.77 2.08
C PHE A 329 -36.06 5.50 1.82
N SER A 330 -36.10 5.04 0.57
CA SER A 330 -35.30 3.92 0.07
C SER A 330 -34.72 4.25 -1.31
N THR A 331 -33.60 3.61 -1.63
CA THR A 331 -32.94 3.65 -2.94
C THR A 331 -32.27 2.29 -3.19
N ASN A 332 -31.60 2.10 -4.33
CA ASN A 332 -30.92 0.84 -4.67
C ASN A 332 -29.40 0.99 -4.77
N GLY A 333 -28.70 -0.14 -4.73
CA GLY A 333 -27.24 -0.20 -4.81
C GLY A 333 -26.65 0.42 -6.07
N GLN A 334 -27.34 0.37 -7.22
CA GLN A 334 -26.87 1.00 -8.46
C GLN A 334 -26.85 2.53 -8.36
N ALA A 335 -27.90 3.12 -7.81
CA ALA A 335 -27.98 4.56 -7.60
C ALA A 335 -26.90 5.04 -6.62
N VAL A 336 -26.71 4.31 -5.50
CA VAL A 336 -25.64 4.61 -4.53
C VAL A 336 -24.26 4.46 -5.18
N ARG A 337 -24.02 3.39 -5.94
CA ARG A 337 -22.75 3.20 -6.66
C ARG A 337 -22.45 4.36 -7.61
N LYS A 338 -23.45 4.84 -8.35
CA LYS A 338 -23.28 6.00 -9.24
C LYS A 338 -22.90 7.27 -8.46
N ILE A 339 -23.54 7.52 -7.32
CA ILE A 339 -23.18 8.63 -6.43
C ILE A 339 -21.73 8.48 -5.97
N LEU A 340 -21.35 7.31 -5.44
CA LEU A 340 -19.99 7.06 -4.97
C LEU A 340 -18.95 7.26 -6.07
N ARG A 341 -19.24 6.87 -7.31
CA ARG A 341 -18.34 7.06 -8.46
C ARG A 341 -18.16 8.53 -8.84
N ILE A 342 -19.22 9.34 -8.77
CA ILE A 342 -19.13 10.78 -9.01
C ILE A 342 -18.24 11.43 -7.95
N ILE A 343 -18.47 11.11 -6.66
CA ILE A 343 -17.69 11.68 -5.57
C ILE A 343 -16.24 11.21 -5.64
N GLN A 344 -16.01 9.92 -5.92
CA GLN A 344 -14.66 9.37 -6.11
C GLN A 344 -13.89 10.15 -7.17
N ALA A 345 -14.49 10.46 -8.32
CA ALA A 345 -13.81 11.20 -9.38
C ALA A 345 -13.39 12.61 -8.93
N GLU A 346 -14.19 13.29 -8.12
CA GLU A 346 -13.82 14.60 -7.57
C GLU A 346 -12.75 14.50 -6.47
N VAL A 347 -12.81 13.46 -5.63
CA VAL A 347 -11.76 13.17 -4.64
C VAL A 347 -10.45 12.85 -5.35
N ASP A 348 -10.47 12.02 -6.39
CA ASP A 348 -9.29 11.65 -7.18
C ASP A 348 -8.68 12.87 -7.86
N ALA A 349 -9.51 13.79 -8.37
CA ALA A 349 -9.05 15.05 -8.96
C ALA A 349 -8.35 15.95 -7.94
N ALA A 350 -8.89 16.06 -6.72
CA ALA A 350 -8.24 16.81 -5.64
C ALA A 350 -6.95 16.12 -5.17
N GLU A 351 -6.95 14.78 -5.07
CA GLU A 351 -5.78 14.00 -4.64
C GLU A 351 -4.65 14.02 -5.67
N ALA A 352 -4.95 14.26 -6.96
CA ALA A 352 -3.95 14.41 -8.01
C ALA A 352 -3.12 15.70 -7.89
N ILE A 353 -3.60 16.70 -7.16
CA ILE A 353 -2.87 17.95 -6.90
C ILE A 353 -1.88 17.69 -5.77
N SER A 354 -0.59 17.86 -6.08
CA SER A 354 0.52 17.60 -5.17
C SER A 354 0.64 18.72 -4.14
N GLY A 355 1.13 18.39 -2.94
CA GLY A 355 1.52 19.43 -1.97
C GLY A 355 2.63 20.35 -2.48
N ALA A 356 3.38 19.92 -3.50
CA ALA A 356 4.36 20.76 -4.20
C ALA A 356 3.71 21.85 -5.08
N ASP A 357 2.42 21.73 -5.38
CA ASP A 357 1.64 22.73 -6.12
C ASP A 357 1.15 23.88 -5.20
N GLY A 358 1.52 23.87 -3.92
CA GLY A 358 1.26 24.94 -2.96
C GLY A 358 -0.14 24.91 -2.34
N ALA A 359 -0.62 26.08 -1.92
CA ALA A 359 -1.89 26.27 -1.19
C ALA A 359 -3.13 25.68 -1.89
N ASP A 360 -3.12 25.59 -3.23
CA ASP A 360 -4.22 25.03 -4.02
C ASP A 360 -4.51 23.57 -3.66
N ALA A 361 -3.47 22.80 -3.28
CA ALA A 361 -3.63 21.41 -2.85
C ALA A 361 -4.53 21.29 -1.61
N ILE A 362 -4.39 22.21 -0.66
CA ILE A 362 -5.22 22.27 0.55
C ILE A 362 -6.62 22.80 0.19
N TYR A 363 -6.68 23.87 -0.60
CA TYR A 363 -7.93 24.52 -0.98
C TYR A 363 -8.92 23.57 -1.67
N GLU A 364 -8.45 22.78 -2.65
CA GLU A 364 -9.31 21.87 -3.40
C GLU A 364 -9.86 20.74 -2.52
N ARG A 365 -9.04 20.21 -1.60
CA ARG A 365 -9.47 19.16 -0.65
C ARG A 365 -10.52 19.69 0.33
N GLU A 366 -10.30 20.86 0.91
CA GLU A 366 -11.27 21.54 1.78
C GLU A 366 -12.58 21.86 1.03
N THR A 367 -12.49 22.25 -0.24
CA THR A 367 -13.65 22.53 -1.09
C THR A 367 -14.50 21.28 -1.30
N VAL A 368 -13.87 20.14 -1.63
CA VAL A 368 -14.57 18.85 -1.78
C VAL A 368 -15.18 18.40 -0.44
N MET A 369 -14.44 18.51 0.67
CA MET A 369 -14.96 18.17 2.00
C MET A 369 -16.19 19.00 2.37
N LYS A 370 -16.14 20.32 2.13
CA LYS A 370 -17.26 21.23 2.39
C LYS A 370 -18.48 20.91 1.52
N LYS A 371 -18.27 20.63 0.22
CA LYS A 371 -19.32 20.27 -0.74
C LYS A 371 -20.12 19.04 -0.28
N TYR A 372 -19.43 18.01 0.21
CA TYR A 372 -20.07 16.74 0.57
C TYR A 372 -20.42 16.60 2.06
N ARG A 373 -20.15 17.60 2.89
CA ARG A 373 -20.47 17.60 4.34
C ARG A 373 -21.95 17.29 4.64
N SER A 374 -22.88 17.75 3.82
CA SER A 374 -24.32 17.52 3.98
C SER A 374 -24.82 16.22 3.35
N VAL A 375 -24.00 15.57 2.52
CA VAL A 375 -24.36 14.35 1.78
C VAL A 375 -23.80 13.10 2.45
N LEU A 376 -22.60 13.20 3.02
CA LEU A 376 -21.86 12.06 3.57
C LEU A 376 -21.92 12.02 5.10
N HIS A 377 -21.88 10.83 5.67
CA HIS A 377 -21.62 10.67 7.10
C HIS A 377 -20.27 11.33 7.47
N PRO A 378 -20.08 11.94 8.65
CA PRO A 378 -18.83 12.59 9.03
C PRO A 378 -17.58 11.70 8.90
N HIS A 379 -17.72 10.40 9.15
CA HIS A 379 -16.67 9.38 9.04
C HIS A 379 -16.65 8.66 7.68
N HIS A 380 -17.38 9.16 6.68
CA HIS A 380 -17.43 8.55 5.36
C HIS A 380 -16.03 8.46 4.73
N ALA A 381 -15.74 7.34 4.06
CA ALA A 381 -14.51 7.02 3.36
C ALA A 381 -13.86 8.21 2.64
N PHE A 382 -14.59 8.88 1.75
CA PHE A 382 -14.08 10.03 1.00
C PHE A 382 -13.64 11.22 1.86
N LEU A 383 -14.38 11.53 2.93
CA LEU A 383 -13.95 12.58 3.85
C LEU A 383 -12.72 12.12 4.64
N THR A 384 -12.63 10.84 4.97
CA THR A 384 -11.45 10.26 5.65
C THR A 384 -10.21 10.25 4.76
N ILE A 385 -10.35 9.99 3.45
CA ILE A 385 -9.25 10.11 2.47
C ILE A 385 -8.72 11.54 2.43
N LEU A 386 -9.60 12.53 2.30
CA LEU A 386 -9.22 13.95 2.27
C LEU A 386 -8.60 14.41 3.60
N ARG A 387 -9.10 13.91 4.74
CA ARG A 387 -8.46 14.15 6.06
C ARG A 387 -7.06 13.57 6.13
N HIS A 388 -6.84 12.38 5.56
CA HIS A 388 -5.53 11.75 5.56
C HIS A 388 -4.49 12.60 4.83
N SER A 389 -4.82 13.12 3.64
CA SER A 389 -3.93 14.01 2.91
C SER A 389 -3.77 15.36 3.60
N LEU A 390 -4.86 16.01 4.01
CA LEU A 390 -4.82 17.31 4.71
C LEU A 390 -4.01 17.26 6.01
N SER A 391 -4.08 16.17 6.77
CA SER A 391 -3.31 16.01 8.02
C SER A 391 -1.81 16.13 7.80
N GLN A 392 -1.32 15.73 6.63
CA GLN A 392 0.09 15.78 6.25
C GLN A 392 0.47 17.06 5.48
N MET A 393 -0.51 17.83 5.00
CA MET A 393 -0.27 19.07 4.26
C MET A 393 -0.23 20.30 5.16
N TYR A 394 -1.18 20.43 6.08
CA TYR A 394 -1.14 21.50 7.08
C TYR A 394 0.15 21.38 7.89
N GLY A 395 0.92 22.46 7.98
CA GLY A 395 2.21 22.49 8.66
C GLY A 395 3.42 22.17 7.78
N ARG A 396 3.22 21.83 6.49
CA ARG A 396 4.31 21.44 5.57
C ARG A 396 4.28 22.15 4.22
N VAL A 397 3.10 22.47 3.69
CA VAL A 397 2.94 23.15 2.40
C VAL A 397 3.22 24.65 2.56
N ASP A 398 3.81 25.27 1.55
CA ASP A 398 4.03 26.72 1.49
C ASP A 398 2.72 27.47 1.79
N GLU A 399 2.83 28.60 2.50
CA GLU A 399 1.70 29.38 3.06
C GLU A 399 0.93 28.71 4.21
N TYR A 400 1.18 27.44 4.49
CA TYR A 400 0.60 26.68 5.60
C TYR A 400 1.68 26.02 6.46
N LEU A 401 2.86 26.66 6.58
CA LEU A 401 3.93 26.19 7.45
C LEU A 401 3.50 26.26 8.92
N LEU A 402 3.96 25.31 9.73
CA LEU A 402 3.43 25.09 11.07
C LEU A 402 3.55 26.34 11.98
N ASP A 403 4.66 27.06 11.88
CA ASP A 403 4.92 28.27 12.67
C ASP A 403 4.03 29.47 12.27
N ASP A 404 3.44 29.43 11.07
CA ASP A 404 2.60 30.50 10.53
C ASP A 404 1.10 30.21 10.69
N LEU A 405 0.72 29.01 11.16
CA LEU A 405 -0.69 28.63 11.30
C LEU A 405 -1.36 29.35 12.48
N PRO A 406 -2.50 30.03 12.26
CA PRO A 406 -3.28 30.58 13.36
C PRO A 406 -3.94 29.47 14.18
N ASP A 407 -4.26 29.75 15.45
CA ASP A 407 -4.85 28.79 16.40
C ASP A 407 -6.06 28.05 15.82
N ILE A 408 -6.95 28.75 15.10
CA ILE A 408 -8.13 28.12 14.48
C ILE A 408 -7.79 27.06 13.43
N VAL A 409 -6.68 27.22 12.70
CA VAL A 409 -6.21 26.24 11.71
C VAL A 409 -5.46 25.10 12.41
N LEU A 410 -4.73 25.39 13.49
CA LEU A 410 -4.13 24.35 14.34
C LEU A 410 -5.20 23.46 14.98
N GLU A 411 -6.28 24.06 15.51
CA GLU A 411 -7.44 23.35 16.05
C GLU A 411 -8.13 22.49 14.98
N HIS A 412 -8.31 23.03 13.77
CA HIS A 412 -8.85 22.28 12.64
C HIS A 412 -7.96 21.08 12.26
N LYS A 413 -6.62 21.26 12.25
CA LYS A 413 -5.68 20.14 12.03
C LYS A 413 -5.82 19.07 13.12
N VAL A 414 -5.96 19.46 14.39
CA VAL A 414 -6.19 18.54 15.51
C VAL A 414 -7.49 17.74 15.31
N ASP A 415 -8.57 18.40 14.91
CA ASP A 415 -9.87 17.76 14.66
C ASP A 415 -9.81 16.78 13.49
N ILE A 416 -9.12 17.15 12.41
CA ILE A 416 -8.84 16.26 11.27
C ILE A 416 -8.13 14.99 11.74
N CYS A 417 -7.05 15.13 12.50
CA CYS A 417 -6.26 13.99 12.98
C CYS A 417 -7.07 13.10 13.93
N ARG A 418 -7.83 13.69 14.86
CA ARG A 418 -8.67 12.94 15.81
C ARG A 418 -9.80 12.17 15.11
N LEU A 419 -10.49 12.80 14.15
CA LEU A 419 -11.52 12.13 13.35
C LEU A 419 -10.95 11.00 12.49
N LEU A 420 -9.74 11.20 11.94
CA LEU A 420 -9.04 10.16 11.21
C LEU A 420 -8.68 8.98 12.12
N LEU A 421 -8.10 9.23 13.30
CA LEU A 421 -7.75 8.19 14.27
C LEU A 421 -8.97 7.38 14.71
N GLN A 422 -10.14 8.00 14.94
CA GLN A 422 -11.37 7.27 15.28
C GLN A 422 -11.77 6.23 14.22
N VAL A 423 -11.53 6.53 12.93
CA VAL A 423 -11.78 5.57 11.85
C VAL A 423 -10.67 4.50 11.80
N LEU A 424 -9.41 4.92 11.91
CA LEU A 424 -8.25 4.00 11.86
C LEU A 424 -8.25 3.01 13.03
N ASP A 425 -8.71 3.41 14.21
CA ASP A 425 -8.88 2.55 15.40
C ASP A 425 -9.74 1.31 15.10
N VAL A 426 -10.57 1.36 14.06
CA VAL A 426 -11.44 0.26 13.65
C VAL A 426 -10.94 -0.43 12.38
N VAL A 427 -10.53 0.34 11.35
CA VAL A 427 -10.27 -0.23 10.02
C VAL A 427 -8.80 -0.53 9.73
N GLU A 428 -7.87 0.15 10.39
CA GLU A 428 -6.42 -0.09 10.31
C GLU A 428 -5.78 0.01 11.71
N PRO A 429 -6.21 -0.85 12.65
CA PRO A 429 -5.85 -0.71 14.06
C PRO A 429 -4.41 -1.15 14.34
N GLY A 430 -3.87 -0.65 15.45
CA GLY A 430 -2.56 -1.04 15.96
C GLY A 430 -1.42 -0.44 15.15
N TYR A 431 -0.33 -1.19 14.96
CA TYR A 431 0.94 -0.65 14.45
C TYR A 431 0.94 -0.52 12.92
N THR A 432 0.12 0.39 12.41
CA THR A 432 0.00 0.71 10.98
C THR A 432 0.69 2.02 10.65
N ARG A 433 1.29 2.08 9.45
CA ARG A 433 2.02 3.27 8.97
C ARG A 433 1.16 4.53 9.02
N VAL A 434 -0.08 4.42 8.54
CA VAL A 434 -1.04 5.54 8.52
C VAL A 434 -1.30 6.09 9.92
N ARG A 435 -1.46 5.21 10.93
CA ARG A 435 -1.64 5.61 12.32
C ARG A 435 -0.40 6.33 12.85
N GLY A 436 0.79 5.75 12.65
CA GLY A 436 2.05 6.36 13.09
C GLY A 436 2.23 7.77 12.53
N MET A 437 1.94 7.95 11.23
CA MET A 437 1.97 9.25 10.58
C MET A 437 0.93 10.21 11.15
N THR A 438 -0.33 9.78 11.35
CA THR A 438 -1.37 10.65 11.93
C THR A 438 -1.06 11.07 13.37
N LEU A 439 -0.50 10.18 14.20
CA LEU A 439 -0.06 10.52 15.55
C LEU A 439 1.09 11.54 15.53
N TYR A 440 2.05 11.35 14.62
CA TYR A 440 3.12 12.32 14.39
C TYR A 440 2.55 13.68 13.94
N GLU A 441 1.57 13.72 13.04
CA GLU A 441 0.96 14.98 12.63
C GLU A 441 0.10 15.64 13.72
N LEU A 442 -0.44 14.86 14.65
CA LEU A 442 -1.28 15.36 15.75
C LEU A 442 -0.47 15.99 16.88
N HIS A 443 0.71 15.45 17.24
CA HIS A 443 1.46 15.94 18.39
C HIS A 443 1.89 17.42 18.24
N ALA A 444 2.28 17.80 17.02
CA ALA A 444 2.84 19.10 16.71
C ALA A 444 1.86 20.26 16.98
N PRO A 445 0.64 20.31 16.38
CA PRO A 445 -0.31 21.38 16.64
C PRO A 445 -0.75 21.44 18.11
N LEU A 446 -0.82 20.31 18.82
CA LEU A 446 -1.12 20.30 20.27
C LEU A 446 -0.06 21.05 21.08
N LEU A 447 1.22 20.90 20.74
CA LEU A 447 2.30 21.64 21.39
C LEU A 447 2.25 23.13 21.09
N PHE A 448 1.95 23.52 19.86
CA PHE A 448 1.83 24.93 19.48
C PHE A 448 0.67 25.61 20.21
N LEU A 449 -0.51 24.97 20.23
CA LEU A 449 -1.66 25.48 20.98
C LEU A 449 -1.37 25.57 22.48
N ALA A 450 -0.69 24.59 23.06
CA ALA A 450 -0.32 24.63 24.49
C ALA A 450 0.62 25.80 24.81
N LYS A 451 1.67 26.01 23.99
CA LYS A 451 2.59 27.13 24.14
C LYS A 451 1.90 28.48 23.92
N GLY A 452 1.02 28.58 22.93
CA GLY A 452 0.21 29.78 22.67
C GLY A 452 -0.67 30.14 23.86
N GLN A 453 -1.38 29.16 24.42
CA GLN A 453 -2.22 29.34 25.61
C GLN A 453 -1.42 29.77 26.84
N TRP A 454 -0.22 29.22 27.04
CA TRP A 454 0.66 29.60 28.14
C TRP A 454 1.20 31.03 27.98
N ASN A 455 1.68 31.38 26.79
CA ASN A 455 2.17 32.72 26.47
C ASN A 455 1.07 33.79 26.62
N ALA A 456 -0.18 33.43 26.32
CA ALA A 456 -1.34 34.29 26.52
C ALA A 456 -1.86 34.34 27.98
N GLY A 457 -1.27 33.57 28.90
CA GLY A 457 -1.68 33.50 30.30
C GLY A 457 -3.03 32.77 30.52
N VAL A 458 -3.49 31.99 29.55
CA VAL A 458 -4.74 31.22 29.62
C VAL A 458 -4.57 29.95 30.46
N ILE A 459 -3.37 29.37 30.45
CA ILE A 459 -2.99 28.21 31.28
C ILE A 459 -1.75 28.55 32.10
N ASP A 460 -1.64 27.91 33.27
CA ASP A 460 -0.46 27.99 34.13
C ASP A 460 0.59 26.94 33.73
N GLU A 461 1.71 26.92 34.46
CA GLU A 461 2.82 25.98 34.25
C GLU A 461 2.36 24.51 34.35
N ALA A 462 1.49 24.21 35.31
CA ALA A 462 0.92 22.87 35.48
C ALA A 462 0.05 22.47 34.28
N GLY A 463 -0.76 23.39 33.77
CA GLY A 463 -1.58 23.21 32.56
C GLY A 463 -0.72 22.99 31.31
N LEU A 464 0.36 23.76 31.15
CA LEU A 464 1.32 23.57 30.05
C LEU A 464 1.98 22.19 30.14
N LYS A 465 2.49 21.82 31.32
CA LYS A 465 3.14 20.52 31.56
C LYS A 465 2.22 19.35 31.26
N SER A 466 0.95 19.44 31.65
CA SER A 466 -0.08 18.44 31.35
C SER A 466 -0.28 18.26 29.83
N LYS A 467 -0.49 19.35 29.08
CA LYS A 467 -0.67 19.30 27.62
C LYS A 467 0.57 18.82 26.88
N MET A 468 1.76 19.21 27.32
CA MET A 468 3.01 18.72 26.75
C MET A 468 3.19 17.21 27.00
N THR A 469 2.78 16.71 28.16
CA THR A 469 2.81 15.28 28.49
C THR A 469 1.83 14.47 27.62
N GLU A 470 0.65 15.02 27.33
CA GLU A 470 -0.29 14.43 26.35
C GLU A 470 0.37 14.31 24.96
N ALA A 471 0.95 15.40 24.46
CA ALA A 471 1.63 15.40 23.17
C ALA A 471 2.84 14.44 23.13
N ALA A 472 3.61 14.34 24.22
CA ALA A 472 4.71 13.39 24.34
C ALA A 472 4.23 11.93 24.30
N THR A 473 3.09 11.62 24.91
CA THR A 473 2.49 10.29 24.87
C THR A 473 2.08 9.90 23.45
N ILE A 474 1.45 10.82 22.71
CA ILE A 474 1.08 10.64 21.31
C ILE A 474 2.32 10.43 20.44
N LEU A 475 3.35 11.28 20.61
CA LEU A 475 4.59 11.18 19.86
C LEU A 475 5.34 9.87 20.16
N LYS A 476 5.31 9.39 21.40
CA LYS A 476 5.90 8.11 21.80
C LYS A 476 5.29 6.93 21.07
N GLU A 477 3.97 6.92 20.91
CA GLU A 477 3.29 5.90 20.09
C GLU A 477 3.67 6.02 18.62
N ALA A 478 3.73 7.24 18.07
CA ALA A 478 4.18 7.48 16.70
C ALA A 478 5.61 6.93 16.47
N VAL A 479 6.54 7.18 17.41
CA VAL A 479 7.91 6.66 17.36
C VAL A 479 7.93 5.14 17.37
N ALA A 480 7.14 4.50 18.25
CA ALA A 480 7.08 3.04 18.34
C ALA A 480 6.62 2.38 17.02
N ILE A 481 5.77 3.06 16.26
CA ILE A 481 5.26 2.58 14.97
C ILE A 481 6.24 2.90 13.83
N LEU A 482 6.63 4.18 13.68
CA LEU A 482 7.38 4.65 12.51
C LEU A 482 8.83 4.13 12.49
N THR A 483 9.41 3.82 13.64
CA THR A 483 10.76 3.23 13.70
C THR A 483 10.81 1.76 13.25
N LEU A 484 9.65 1.14 12.97
CA LEU A 484 9.57 -0.18 12.33
C LEU A 484 9.73 -0.12 10.80
N GLU A 485 9.56 1.07 10.21
CA GLU A 485 9.80 1.29 8.79
C GLU A 485 11.31 1.32 8.48
N PRO A 486 11.74 0.87 7.28
CA PRO A 486 13.14 0.93 6.90
C PRO A 486 13.62 2.39 6.94
N PRO A 487 14.83 2.68 7.49
CA PRO A 487 15.35 4.03 7.56
C PRO A 487 15.42 4.73 6.20
N GLU A 488 15.50 4.00 5.10
CA GLU A 488 15.58 4.57 3.76
C GLU A 488 14.23 5.06 3.19
N THR A 489 13.12 4.79 3.88
CA THR A 489 11.80 5.32 3.49
C THR A 489 11.53 6.67 4.15
N ALA A 490 10.58 7.43 3.60
CA ALA A 490 10.17 8.71 4.17
C ALA A 490 9.66 8.54 5.60
N GLU A 491 8.87 7.50 5.86
CA GLU A 491 8.30 7.21 7.17
C GLU A 491 9.35 6.75 8.17
N GLY A 492 10.35 5.98 7.73
CA GLY A 492 11.48 5.61 8.58
C GLY A 492 12.31 6.81 9.00
N GLN A 493 12.59 7.75 8.07
CA GLN A 493 13.26 9.02 8.40
C GLN A 493 12.43 9.86 9.38
N ILE A 494 11.12 9.97 9.19
CA ILE A 494 10.23 10.66 10.13
C ILE A 494 10.27 9.98 11.50
N GLY A 495 10.31 8.64 11.56
CA GLY A 495 10.47 7.91 12.82
C GLY A 495 11.76 8.24 13.58
N LEU A 496 12.88 8.45 12.85
CA LEU A 496 14.14 8.89 13.45
C LEU A 496 14.04 10.31 14.03
N VAL A 497 13.48 11.24 13.25
CA VAL A 497 13.26 12.63 13.68
C VAL A 497 12.31 12.69 14.88
N ALA A 498 11.19 11.97 14.82
CA ALA A 498 10.19 11.88 15.88
C ALA A 498 10.81 11.40 17.21
N ARG A 499 11.76 10.46 17.14
CA ARG A 499 12.47 9.95 18.32
C ARG A 499 13.37 11.01 18.95
N GLU A 500 14.06 11.81 18.14
CA GLU A 500 14.86 12.94 18.64
C GLU A 500 13.96 14.03 19.24
N SER A 501 12.86 14.37 18.57
CA SER A 501 11.86 15.33 19.07
C SER A 501 11.23 14.88 20.39
N LEU A 502 10.99 13.58 20.57
CA LEU A 502 10.47 13.03 21.82
C LEU A 502 11.45 13.26 22.99
N VAL A 503 12.74 12.97 22.78
CA VAL A 503 13.77 13.20 23.81
C VAL A 503 13.83 14.68 24.21
N GLN A 504 13.80 15.59 23.23
CA GLN A 504 13.80 17.03 23.49
C GLN A 504 12.54 17.50 24.23
N LEU A 505 11.38 16.94 23.88
CA LEU A 505 10.11 17.24 24.53
C LEU A 505 10.09 16.75 25.97
N GLU A 506 10.52 15.52 26.25
CA GLU A 506 10.63 14.96 27.60
C GLU A 506 11.59 15.78 28.48
N GLN A 507 12.72 16.24 27.92
CA GLN A 507 13.64 17.15 28.61
C GLN A 507 12.98 18.49 28.95
N SER A 508 12.22 19.05 28.00
CA SER A 508 11.51 20.32 28.21
C SER A 508 10.41 20.19 29.27
N ILE A 509 9.69 19.06 29.33
CA ILE A 509 8.70 18.75 30.38
C ILE A 509 9.35 18.65 31.77
N ASN A 510 10.56 18.09 31.85
CA ASN A 510 11.28 17.95 33.12
C ASN A 510 11.88 19.27 33.62
N ASN A 511 12.14 20.21 32.71
CA ASN A 511 12.70 21.53 33.02
C ASN A 511 11.63 22.63 33.27
N LEU A 512 10.37 22.32 32.96
CA LEU A 512 9.18 23.05 33.44
C LEU A 512 8.89 22.62 34.87
#